data_AF-A0A3N9V0X7-F1
#
_entry.id   AF-A0A3N9V0X7-F1
#
_cell.length_a   1.000
_cell.length_b   1.000
_cell.length_c   1.000
_cell.angle_alpha   90.00
_cell.angle_beta   90.00
_cell.angle_gamma   90.00
#
_symmetry.space_group_name_H-M   'P 1'
#
loop_
_entity.id
_entity.type
_entity.pdbx_description
1 polymer ?
#
loop_
_entity_poly.entity_id
_entity_poly.type
_entity_poly.pdbx_seq_one_letter_code
_entity_poly.pdbx_strand_id
1 'polypeptide(L)'
;MALTDISPIDGRYADKVEPLRAILSEFGLIRYRVLVEIRWLQALAAEPAIGEVPPLGADAQAVLNGIVDRFDITDAERVKQIERTTNHDVKAVEYFLKEKIAGQPELEAVSEFIHFACTSEDINNLA
;
A
#
# COMPACT_ATOMS: atom_id res chain seq x y z
N MET A 1 17.63 -13.80 16.93
CA MET A 1 18.88 -14.53 17.23
C MET A 1 19.70 -14.52 15.96
N ALA A 2 20.80 -13.75 15.92
CA ALA A 2 21.48 -13.34 14.68
C ALA A 2 22.48 -14.36 14.08
N LEU A 3 22.67 -15.52 14.72
CA LEU A 3 23.75 -16.46 14.37
C LEU A 3 23.46 -17.33 13.13
N THR A 4 22.21 -17.38 12.69
CA THR A 4 21.76 -18.20 11.54
C THR A 4 21.33 -17.35 10.34
N ASP A 5 21.35 -16.02 10.47
CA ASP A 5 21.00 -15.12 9.36
C ASP A 5 22.07 -15.20 8.28
N ILE A 6 21.66 -15.32 7.01
CA ILE A 6 22.58 -15.44 5.88
C ILE A 6 23.33 -14.11 5.66
N SER A 7 22.60 -12.99 5.73
CA SER A 7 23.17 -11.65 5.58
C SER A 7 23.57 -11.08 6.94
N PRO A 8 24.78 -10.54 7.10
CA PRO A 8 25.18 -9.90 8.34
C PRO A 8 24.43 -8.58 8.60
N ILE A 9 23.82 -7.97 7.56
CA ILE A 9 23.02 -6.74 7.69
C ILE A 9 21.78 -7.00 8.56
N ASP A 10 21.17 -8.19 8.44
CA ASP A 10 20.00 -8.57 9.24
C ASP A 10 20.34 -9.23 10.58
N GLY A 11 21.60 -9.66 10.75
CA GLY A 11 22.12 -10.30 11.95
C GLY A 11 23.15 -9.46 12.71
N ARG A 12 24.44 -9.66 12.42
CA ARG A 12 25.57 -9.05 13.14
C ARG A 12 25.52 -7.52 13.23
N TYR A 13 24.98 -6.88 12.20
CA TYR A 13 24.91 -5.42 12.07
C TYR A 13 23.48 -4.89 12.12
N ALA A 14 22.51 -5.71 12.53
CA ALA A 14 21.10 -5.34 12.59
C ALA A 14 20.85 -4.05 13.38
N ASP A 15 21.50 -3.91 14.53
CA ASP A 15 21.40 -2.72 15.39
C ASP A 15 21.91 -1.44 14.72
N LYS A 16 22.76 -1.56 13.69
CA LYS A 16 23.31 -0.43 12.92
C LYS A 16 22.38 0.04 11.81
N VAL A 17 21.45 -0.81 11.37
CA VAL A 17 20.56 -0.56 10.24
C VAL A 17 19.09 -0.65 10.61
N GLU A 18 18.76 -0.79 11.89
CA GLU A 18 17.38 -0.95 12.38
C GLU A 18 16.40 0.10 11.78
N PRO A 19 16.75 1.40 11.68
CA PRO A 19 15.85 2.38 11.04
C PRO A 19 15.55 2.10 9.56
N LEU A 20 16.45 1.42 8.85
CA LEU A 20 16.26 1.07 7.44
C LEU A 20 15.22 -0.03 7.25
N ARG A 21 14.88 -0.81 8.29
CA ARG A 21 13.85 -1.86 8.18
C ARG A 21 12.48 -1.27 7.82
N ALA A 22 12.17 -0.06 8.28
CA ALA A 22 10.91 0.61 7.93
C ALA A 22 10.86 1.11 6.48
N ILE A 23 11.97 1.03 5.73
CA ILE A 23 12.13 1.63 4.40
C ILE A 23 12.49 0.57 3.36
N LEU A 24 13.56 -0.19 3.59
CA LEU A 24 14.19 -1.08 2.59
C LEU A 24 13.80 -2.56 2.76
N SER A 25 12.99 -2.89 3.77
CA SER A 25 12.47 -4.25 3.91
C SER A 25 11.24 -4.46 3.03
N GLU A 26 10.78 -5.70 2.93
CA GLU A 26 9.50 -6.02 2.30
C GLU A 26 8.32 -5.27 2.95
N PHE A 27 8.34 -5.06 4.28
CA PHE A 27 7.37 -4.21 4.95
C PHE A 27 7.40 -2.76 4.43
N GLY A 28 8.60 -2.20 4.27
CA GLY A 28 8.79 -0.86 3.72
C GLY A 28 8.25 -0.76 2.30
N LEU A 29 8.60 -1.71 1.43
CA LEU A 29 8.11 -1.77 0.06
C LEU A 29 6.58 -1.85 -0.01
N ILE A 30 5.95 -2.74 0.76
CA ILE A 30 4.49 -2.85 0.79
C ILE A 30 3.84 -1.55 1.28
N ARG A 31 4.38 -0.94 2.35
CA ARG A 31 3.89 0.33 2.89
C ARG A 31 3.92 1.45 1.83
N TYR A 32 5.03 1.57 1.08
CA TYR A 32 5.14 2.61 0.06
C TYR A 32 4.28 2.32 -1.17
N ARG A 33 4.10 1.05 -1.56
CA ARG A 33 3.12 0.68 -2.60
C ARG A 33 1.69 1.07 -2.23
N VAL A 34 1.29 0.80 -0.98
CA VAL A 34 -0.01 1.23 -0.42
C VAL A 34 -0.15 2.75 -0.48
N LEU A 35 0.90 3.49 -0.12
CA LEU A 35 0.92 4.95 -0.24
C LEU A 35 0.69 5.40 -1.69
N VAL A 36 1.45 4.87 -2.65
CA VAL A 36 1.37 5.27 -4.05
C VAL A 36 -0.03 5.01 -4.61
N GLU A 37 -0.61 3.83 -4.37
CA GLU A 37 -1.97 3.49 -4.80
C GLU A 37 -3.03 4.44 -4.24
N ILE A 38 -2.94 4.78 -2.95
CA ILE A 38 -3.88 5.72 -2.32
C ILE A 38 -3.73 7.11 -2.93
N ARG A 39 -2.50 7.58 -3.12
CA ARG A 39 -2.22 8.89 -3.73
C ARG A 39 -2.67 8.93 -5.18
N TRP A 40 -2.58 7.81 -5.89
CA TRP A 40 -3.08 7.67 -7.26
C TRP A 40 -4.60 7.83 -7.32
N LEU A 41 -5.35 7.09 -6.48
CA LEU A 41 -6.81 7.25 -6.41
C LEU A 41 -7.23 8.69 -6.04
N GLN A 42 -6.53 9.32 -5.10
CA GLN A 42 -6.77 10.72 -4.73
C GLN A 42 -6.49 11.68 -5.89
N ALA A 43 -5.45 11.41 -6.68
CA ALA A 43 -5.12 12.21 -7.87
C ALA A 43 -6.19 12.07 -8.96
N LEU A 44 -6.67 10.85 -9.22
CA LEU A 44 -7.79 10.60 -10.15
C LEU A 44 -9.04 11.37 -9.72
N ALA A 45 -9.39 11.33 -8.43
CA ALA A 45 -10.54 12.06 -7.90
C ALA A 45 -10.40 13.59 -7.96
N ALA A 46 -9.16 14.09 -7.96
CA ALA A 46 -8.88 15.52 -8.03
C ALA A 46 -8.87 16.06 -9.47
N GLU A 47 -8.85 15.19 -10.49
CA GLU A 47 -8.86 15.56 -11.91
C GLU A 47 -10.30 15.76 -12.41
N PRO A 48 -10.76 17.00 -12.67
CA PRO A 48 -12.16 17.26 -13.03
C PRO A 48 -12.59 16.63 -14.37
N ALA A 49 -11.64 16.26 -15.24
CA ALA A 49 -11.93 15.57 -16.49
C ALA A 49 -12.34 14.10 -16.31
N ILE A 50 -12.06 13.48 -15.16
CA ILE A 50 -12.38 12.07 -14.87
C ILE A 50 -13.71 12.04 -14.10
N GLY A 51 -14.83 12.11 -14.82
CA GLY A 51 -16.16 12.17 -14.21
C GLY A 51 -16.58 10.90 -13.45
N GLU A 52 -15.95 9.77 -13.75
CA GLU A 52 -16.18 8.47 -13.09
C GLU A 52 -15.60 8.41 -11.68
N VAL A 53 -14.64 9.28 -11.34
CA VAL A 53 -14.05 9.40 -10.00
C VAL A 53 -14.28 10.83 -9.51
N PRO A 54 -15.44 11.12 -8.91
CA PRO A 54 -15.73 12.48 -8.45
C PRO A 54 -14.80 12.90 -7.29
N PRO A 55 -14.66 14.22 -7.03
CA PRO A 55 -13.89 14.71 -5.90
C PRO A 55 -14.34 14.11 -4.57
N LEU A 56 -13.39 13.48 -3.86
CA LEU A 56 -13.64 12.83 -2.58
C LEU A 56 -13.89 13.86 -1.48
N GLY A 57 -14.91 13.60 -0.66
CA GLY A 57 -15.21 14.34 0.55
C GLY A 57 -14.14 14.21 1.64
N ALA A 58 -14.25 15.07 2.66
CA ALA A 58 -13.28 15.11 3.76
C ALA A 58 -13.17 13.79 4.54
N ASP A 59 -14.28 13.07 4.70
CA ASP A 59 -14.31 11.80 5.43
C ASP A 59 -13.61 10.68 4.64
N ALA A 60 -13.87 10.56 3.34
CA ALA A 60 -13.17 9.63 2.46
C ALA A 60 -11.66 9.92 2.40
N GLN A 61 -11.28 11.20 2.30
CA GLN A 61 -9.88 11.64 2.37
C GLN A 61 -9.23 11.24 3.71
N ALA A 62 -9.94 11.41 4.83
CA ALA A 62 -9.44 11.05 6.15
C ALA A 62 -9.27 9.53 6.33
N VAL A 63 -10.15 8.72 5.73
CA VAL A 63 -10.01 7.25 5.70
C VAL A 63 -8.75 6.86 4.94
N LEU A 64 -8.60 7.35 3.71
CA LEU A 64 -7.45 7.05 2.86
C LEU A 64 -6.12 7.45 3.51
N ASN A 65 -6.04 8.68 4.03
CA ASN A 65 -4.85 9.14 4.75
C ASN A 65 -4.62 8.32 6.04
N GLY A 66 -5.69 7.94 6.72
CA GLY A 66 -5.62 7.10 7.90
C GLY A 66 -5.06 5.70 7.65
N ILE A 67 -5.27 5.13 6.44
CA ILE A 67 -4.64 3.85 6.04
C ILE A 67 -3.12 4.03 5.93
N VAL A 68 -2.67 5.11 5.29
CA VAL A 68 -1.24 5.42 5.15
C VAL A 68 -0.59 5.68 6.51
N ASP A 69 -1.19 6.56 7.31
CA ASP A 69 -0.58 7.06 8.55
C ASP A 69 -0.49 5.99 9.65
N ARG A 70 -1.36 4.99 9.59
CA ARG A 70 -1.45 3.90 10.57
C ARG A 70 -1.06 2.53 10.01
N PHE A 71 -0.46 2.49 8.83
CA PHE A 71 0.00 1.24 8.23
C PHE A 71 1.01 0.53 9.15
N ASP A 72 0.72 -0.71 9.51
CA ASP A 72 1.50 -1.48 10.49
C ASP A 72 1.89 -2.89 9.98
N ILE A 73 2.57 -3.65 10.85
CA ILE A 73 3.05 -4.98 10.49
C ILE A 73 1.92 -5.96 10.20
N THR A 74 0.77 -5.83 10.87
CA THR A 74 -0.39 -6.70 10.65
C THR A 74 -1.02 -6.42 9.29
N ASP A 75 -0.98 -5.17 8.84
CA ASP A 75 -1.38 -4.81 7.48
C ASP A 75 -0.46 -5.40 6.41
N ALA A 76 0.85 -5.33 6.60
CA ALA A 76 1.80 -5.98 5.70
C ALA A 76 1.62 -7.51 5.67
N GLU A 77 1.40 -8.14 6.81
CA GLU A 77 1.06 -9.56 6.90
C GLU A 77 -0.23 -9.89 6.15
N ARG A 78 -1.25 -9.02 6.22
CA ARG A 78 -2.49 -9.20 5.47
C ARG A 78 -2.25 -9.18 3.97
N VAL A 79 -1.45 -8.23 3.47
CA VAL A 79 -1.04 -8.20 2.06
C VAL A 79 -0.34 -9.51 1.67
N LYS A 80 0.62 -10.00 2.47
CA LYS A 80 1.30 -11.28 2.21
C LYS A 80 0.34 -12.48 2.23
N GLN A 81 -0.71 -12.46 3.04
CA GLN A 81 -1.74 -13.53 3.04
C GLN A 81 -2.52 -13.54 1.73
N ILE A 82 -2.92 -12.36 1.22
CA ILE A 82 -3.63 -12.23 -0.05
C ILE A 82 -2.70 -12.66 -1.20
N GLU A 83 -1.43 -12.26 -1.15
CA GLU A 83 -0.42 -12.61 -2.15
C GLU A 83 -0.25 -14.12 -2.32
N ARG A 84 -0.40 -14.92 -1.25
CA ARG A 84 -0.36 -16.39 -1.37
C ARG A 84 -1.44 -16.95 -2.28
N THR A 85 -2.56 -16.25 -2.46
CA THR A 85 -3.64 -16.64 -3.36
C THR A 85 -3.47 -16.03 -4.74
N THR A 86 -3.09 -14.76 -4.83
CA THR A 86 -2.94 -14.06 -6.12
C THR A 86 -1.65 -14.39 -6.84
N ASN A 87 -0.62 -14.84 -6.12
CA ASN A 87 0.76 -15.01 -6.58
C ASN A 87 1.32 -13.73 -7.25
N HIS A 88 0.85 -12.56 -6.80
CA HIS A 88 1.23 -11.25 -7.30
C HIS A 88 1.08 -10.19 -6.20
N ASP A 89 2.19 -9.50 -5.91
CA ASP A 89 2.33 -8.55 -4.80
C ASP A 89 1.51 -7.26 -4.98
N VAL A 90 1.59 -6.58 -6.13
CA VAL A 90 0.79 -5.38 -6.42
C VAL A 90 -0.70 -5.71 -6.42
N LYS A 91 -1.10 -6.83 -7.02
CA LYS A 91 -2.50 -7.28 -6.96
C LYS A 91 -2.98 -7.52 -5.53
N ALA A 92 -2.10 -8.02 -4.66
CA ALA A 92 -2.43 -8.21 -3.25
C ALA A 92 -2.66 -6.88 -2.52
N VAL A 93 -1.91 -5.82 -2.87
CA VAL A 93 -2.13 -4.45 -2.37
C VAL A 93 -3.49 -3.92 -2.82
N GLU A 94 -3.89 -4.11 -4.08
CA GLU A 94 -5.21 -3.69 -4.56
C GLU A 94 -6.35 -4.32 -3.72
N TYR A 95 -6.30 -5.64 -3.52
CA TYR A 95 -7.29 -6.36 -2.71
C TYR A 95 -7.28 -5.90 -1.26
N PHE A 96 -6.10 -5.69 -0.68
CA PHE A 96 -5.97 -5.14 0.68
C PHE A 96 -6.64 -3.77 0.80
N LEU A 97 -6.45 -2.88 -0.17
CA LEU A 97 -7.07 -1.56 -0.17
C LEU A 97 -8.59 -1.66 -0.28
N LYS A 98 -9.12 -2.54 -1.14
CA LYS A 98 -10.56 -2.82 -1.22
C LYS A 98 -11.13 -3.30 0.12
N GLU A 99 -10.41 -4.14 0.86
CA GLU A 99 -10.81 -4.53 2.23
C GLU A 99 -10.80 -3.36 3.21
N LYS A 100 -9.79 -2.49 3.13
CA LYS A 100 -9.64 -1.34 4.06
C LYS A 100 -10.68 -0.25 3.88
N ILE A 101 -11.21 -0.08 2.66
CA ILE A 101 -12.25 0.93 2.36
C ILE A 101 -13.67 0.38 2.46
N ALA A 102 -13.84 -0.93 2.71
CA ALA A 102 -15.15 -1.54 2.86
C ALA A 102 -15.96 -0.87 3.97
N GLY A 103 -17.24 -0.62 3.71
CA GLY A 103 -18.14 0.13 4.59
C GLY A 103 -18.06 1.65 4.43
N GLN A 104 -17.25 2.19 3.51
CA GLN A 104 -17.26 3.60 3.13
C GLN A 104 -17.88 3.78 1.74
N PRO A 105 -19.17 4.14 1.64
CA PRO A 105 -19.91 4.12 0.37
C PRO A 105 -19.27 4.93 -0.76
N GLU A 106 -18.70 6.09 -0.43
CA GLU A 106 -18.03 6.96 -1.39
C GLU A 106 -16.78 6.30 -2.00
N LEU A 107 -15.97 5.61 -1.17
CA LEU A 107 -14.77 4.92 -1.62
C LEU A 107 -15.11 3.59 -2.32
N GLU A 108 -16.13 2.86 -1.85
CA GLU A 108 -16.59 1.64 -2.50
C GLU A 108 -17.06 1.91 -3.93
N ALA A 109 -17.75 3.03 -4.16
CA ALA A 109 -18.23 3.43 -5.48
C ALA A 109 -17.11 3.63 -6.51
N VAL A 110 -15.90 3.97 -6.06
CA VAL A 110 -14.72 4.18 -6.92
C VAL A 110 -13.64 3.12 -6.72
N SER A 111 -13.92 2.03 -5.99
CA SER A 111 -12.92 1.02 -5.62
C SER A 111 -12.30 0.28 -6.80
N GLU A 112 -13.00 0.19 -7.93
CA GLU A 112 -12.47 -0.36 -9.19
C GLU A 112 -11.49 0.57 -9.91
N PHE A 113 -11.32 1.81 -9.44
CA PHE A 113 -10.30 2.74 -9.92
C PHE A 113 -8.97 2.68 -9.14
N ILE A 114 -8.90 1.84 -8.09
CA ILE A 114 -7.61 1.48 -7.49
C ILE A 114 -6.77 0.80 -8.58
N HIS A 115 -5.52 1.22 -8.74
CA HIS A 115 -4.61 0.79 -9.81
C HIS A 115 -5.08 1.09 -11.24
N PHE A 116 -6.02 2.02 -11.44
CA PHE A 116 -6.56 2.31 -12.78
C PHE A 116 -5.47 2.77 -13.75
N ALA A 117 -5.38 2.07 -14.89
CA ALA A 117 -4.43 2.31 -15.97
C ALA A 117 -2.93 2.23 -15.59
N CYS A 118 -2.62 1.73 -14.39
CA CYS A 118 -1.25 1.47 -13.97
C CYS A 118 -0.77 0.09 -14.46
N THR A 119 0.53 -0.03 -14.64
CA THR A 119 1.26 -1.31 -14.54
C THR A 119 1.88 -1.43 -13.14
N SER A 120 2.22 -2.65 -12.74
CA SER A 120 2.95 -2.92 -11.49
C SER A 120 4.20 -2.04 -11.33
N GLU A 121 4.88 -1.76 -12.45
CA GLU A 121 6.09 -0.93 -12.42
C GLU A 121 5.83 0.55 -12.13
N ASP A 122 4.64 1.09 -12.44
CA ASP A 122 4.28 2.47 -12.08
C ASP A 122 4.27 2.65 -10.56
N ILE A 123 3.87 1.59 -9.85
CA ILE A 123 3.86 1.56 -8.38
C ILE A 123 5.27 1.28 -7.86
N ASN A 124 5.97 0.29 -8.43
CA ASN A 124 7.28 -0.15 -7.93
C ASN A 124 8.36 0.91 -8.06
N ASN A 125 8.38 1.69 -9.15
CA ASN A 125 9.43 2.69 -9.35
C ASN A 125 9.30 3.91 -8.42
N LEU A 126 8.09 4.15 -7.89
CA LEU A 126 7.78 5.26 -6.99
C LEU A 126 7.85 4.88 -5.50
N ALA A 127 7.74 3.58 -5.20
CA ALA A 127 7.77 3.05 -3.84
C ALA A 127 9.20 2.97 -3.27
#